data_AF-A0A323UP40-F1
#
_entry.id   AF-A0A323UP40-F1
#
_cell.length_a   1.000
_cell.length_b   1.000
_cell.length_c   1.000
_cell.angle_alpha   90.00
_cell.angle_beta   90.00
_cell.angle_gamma   90.00
#
_symmetry.space_group_name_H-M   'P 1'
#
loop_
_entity.id
_entity.type
_entity.pdbx_description
1 polymer ?
#
loop_
_entity_poly.entity_id
_entity_poly.type
_entity_poly.pdbx_seq_one_letter_code
_entity_poly.pdbx_strand_id
1 'polypeptide(L)'
;NALVADAAMLARAAVEGKLATRADASRHQGDYQRIVQGVNDTLDAVIGPLNVAADYVDRIAKGAIPPRITDSYNGDFNTLKNNLNPAIEA
;
A
#
# COMPACT_ATOMS: atom_id res chain seq x y z
N ASN A 1 7.06 7.44 25.35
CA ASN A 1 6.58 8.45 24.39
C ASN A 1 5.64 7.74 23.41
N ALA A 2 4.35 8.10 23.37
CA ALA A 2 3.34 7.39 22.58
C ALA A 2 3.63 7.41 21.06
N LEU A 3 4.15 8.54 20.54
CA LEU A 3 4.50 8.66 19.12
C LEU A 3 5.58 7.66 18.70
N VAL A 4 6.61 7.50 19.53
CA VAL A 4 7.71 6.55 19.28
C VAL A 4 7.20 5.11 19.27
N ALA A 5 6.27 4.79 20.17
CA ALA A 5 5.68 3.46 20.22
C ALA A 5 4.85 3.16 18.97
N ASP A 6 4.03 4.11 18.51
CA ASP A 6 3.22 3.97 17.31
C ASP A 6 4.10 3.86 16.05
N ALA A 7 5.14 4.69 15.93
CA ALA A 7 6.09 4.61 14.82
C ALA A 7 6.83 3.26 14.79
N ALA A 8 7.27 2.76 15.95
CA ALA A 8 7.93 1.46 16.05
C ALA A 8 6.98 0.30 15.71
N MET A 9 5.72 0.37 16.16
CA MET A 9 4.68 -0.61 15.83
C MET A 9 4.43 -0.64 14.31
N LEU A 10 4.24 0.53 13.69
CA LEU A 10 3.99 0.64 12.24
C LEU A 10 5.19 0.15 11.42
N ALA A 11 6.41 0.54 11.80
CA ALA A 11 7.62 0.09 11.12
C ALA A 11 7.76 -1.45 11.20
N ARG A 12 7.54 -2.03 12.38
CA ARG A 12 7.55 -3.49 12.56
C ARG A 12 6.48 -4.17 11.72
N ALA A 13 5.25 -3.64 11.73
CA ALA A 13 4.16 -4.17 10.93
C ALA A 13 4.49 -4.15 9.43
N ALA A 14 5.11 -3.07 8.93
CA ALA A 14 5.55 -2.96 7.55
C ALA A 14 6.62 -4.01 7.19
N VAL A 15 7.61 -4.23 8.06
CA VAL A 15 8.63 -5.28 7.89
C VAL A 15 8.00 -6.68 7.88
N GLU A 16 6.96 -6.90 8.69
CA GLU A 16 6.19 -8.15 8.72
C GLU A 16 5.16 -8.26 7.57
N GLY A 17 5.11 -7.30 6.64
CA GLY A 17 4.17 -7.28 5.52
C GLY A 17 2.71 -6.93 5.89
N LYS A 18 2.44 -6.54 7.14
CA LYS A 18 1.12 -6.18 7.67
C LYS A 18 0.76 -4.72 7.36
N LEU A 19 0.75 -4.38 6.07
CA LEU A 19 0.57 -3.00 5.59
C LEU A 19 -0.81 -2.41 5.88
N ALA A 20 -1.79 -3.19 6.36
CA ALA A 20 -3.08 -2.70 6.83
C ALA A 20 -3.06 -2.12 8.25
N THR A 21 -1.94 -2.27 8.97
CA THR A 21 -1.82 -1.77 10.35
C THR A 21 -1.79 -0.25 10.37
N ARG A 22 -2.61 0.37 11.23
CA ARG A 22 -2.68 1.83 11.40
C ARG A 22 -2.49 2.19 12.87
N ALA A 23 -1.87 3.34 13.12
CA ALA A 23 -1.81 3.91 14.46
C ALA A 23 -3.04 4.79 14.70
N ASP A 24 -3.54 4.83 15.92
CA ASP A 24 -4.67 5.68 16.28
C ASP A 24 -4.19 7.13 16.49
N ALA A 25 -4.36 7.94 15.44
CA ALA A 25 -3.98 9.35 15.44
C ALA A 25 -4.70 10.16 16.52
N SER A 26 -5.91 9.75 16.95
CA SER A 26 -6.71 10.49 17.94
C SER A 26 -6.11 10.48 19.35
N ARG A 27 -5.14 9.60 19.60
CA ARG A 27 -4.38 9.53 20.86
C ARG A 27 -3.32 10.63 21.00
N HIS A 28 -3.08 11.40 19.93
CA HIS A 28 -2.11 12.48 19.87
C HIS A 28 -2.82 13.82 19.68
N GLN A 29 -2.09 14.92 19.90
CA GLN A 29 -2.61 16.27 19.70
C GLN A 29 -1.61 17.11 18.90
N GLY A 30 -2.11 18.14 18.22
CA GLY A 30 -1.28 19.08 17.46
C GLY A 30 -0.45 18.38 16.38
N ASP A 31 0.85 18.68 16.33
CA ASP A 31 1.73 18.16 15.29
C ASP A 31 1.92 16.65 15.34
N TYR A 32 1.85 16.03 16.53
CA TYR A 32 1.98 14.57 16.64
C TYR A 32 0.79 13.84 16.02
N GLN A 33 -0.42 14.39 16.18
CA GLN A 33 -1.60 13.86 15.48
C GLN A 33 -1.44 13.97 13.96
N ARG A 34 -0.97 15.12 13.47
CA ARG A 34 -0.73 15.34 12.03
C ARG A 34 0.32 14.37 11.48
N ILE A 35 1.39 14.12 12.22
CA ILE A 35 2.44 13.16 11.84
C ILE A 35 1.85 11.75 11.75
N VAL A 36 1.14 11.28 12.78
CA VAL A 36 0.55 9.93 12.77
C VAL A 36 -0.46 9.77 11.63
N GLN A 37 -1.30 10.78 11.39
CA GLN A 37 -2.21 10.77 10.26
C GLN A 37 -1.46 10.69 8.92
N GLY A 38 -0.41 11.50 8.72
CA GLY A 38 0.39 11.46 7.49
C GLY A 38 1.08 10.12 7.25
N VAL A 39 1.52 9.42 8.30
CA VAL A 39 2.06 8.06 8.16
C VAL A 39 0.96 7.07 7.77
N ASN A 40 -0.23 7.16 8.37
CA ASN A 40 -1.38 6.33 7.97
C ASN A 40 -1.76 6.56 6.50
N ASP A 41 -1.87 7.82 6.07
CA ASP A 41 -2.20 8.19 4.70
C ASP A 41 -1.15 7.66 3.70
N THR A 42 0.13 7.69 4.09
CA THR A 42 1.21 7.11 3.28
C THR A 42 1.04 5.59 3.12
N LEU A 43 0.69 4.87 4.19
CA LEU A 43 0.44 3.44 4.13
C LEU A 43 -0.83 3.12 3.31
N ASP A 44 -1.87 3.94 3.40
CA ASP A 44 -3.10 3.81 2.60
C ASP A 44 -2.83 4.02 1.11
N ALA A 45 -1.97 4.97 0.75
CA ALA A 45 -1.57 5.21 -0.64
C ALA A 45 -0.80 4.01 -1.25
N VAL A 46 -0.12 3.21 -0.41
CA VAL A 46 0.72 2.09 -0.86
C VAL A 46 -0.04 0.76 -0.89
N ILE A 47 -0.98 0.53 0.04
CA ILE A 47 -1.66 -0.77 0.15
C ILE A 47 -2.58 -1.07 -1.04
N GLY A 48 -3.27 -0.06 -1.58
CA GLY A 48 -4.19 -0.21 -2.71
C GLY A 48 -3.50 -0.79 -3.96
N PRO A 49 -2.48 -0.10 -4.50
CA PRO A 49 -1.75 -0.60 -5.67
C PRO A 49 -1.10 -1.97 -5.48
N LEU A 50 -0.58 -2.27 -4.28
CA LEU A 50 0.00 -3.57 -3.97
C LEU A 50 -1.03 -4.70 -4.00
N ASN A 51 -2.23 -4.45 -3.48
CA ASN A 51 -3.32 -5.43 -3.53
C ASN A 51 -3.74 -5.72 -4.97
N VAL A 52 -3.82 -4.69 -5.83
CA VAL A 52 -4.12 -4.87 -7.26
C VAL A 52 -3.05 -5.70 -7.93
N ALA A 53 -1.77 -5.40 -7.69
CA ALA A 53 -0.68 -6.18 -8.26
C ALA A 53 -0.70 -7.65 -7.79
N ALA A 54 -0.98 -7.89 -6.51
CA ALA A 54 -1.09 -9.23 -5.95
C ALA A 54 -2.25 -10.03 -6.57
N ASP A 55 -3.44 -9.42 -6.75
CA ASP A 55 -4.58 -10.05 -7.43
C ASP A 55 -4.24 -10.44 -8.87
N TYR A 56 -3.59 -9.53 -9.60
CA TYR A 56 -3.21 -9.78 -10.99
C TYR A 56 -2.20 -10.93 -11.11
N VAL A 57 -1.17 -10.93 -10.25
CA VAL A 57 -0.18 -12.02 -10.21
C VAL A 57 -0.83 -13.35 -9.86
N ASP A 58 -1.74 -13.41 -8.90
CA ASP A 58 -2.47 -14.64 -8.53
C ASP A 58 -3.32 -15.18 -9.69
N ARG A 59 -4.04 -14.29 -10.41
CA ARG A 59 -4.84 -14.67 -11.58
C ARG A 59 -3.98 -15.22 -12.71
N ILE A 60 -2.89 -14.52 -13.05
CA ILE A 60 -1.92 -14.96 -14.06
C ILE A 60 -1.34 -16.33 -13.67
N ALA A 61 -0.94 -16.52 -12.42
CA ALA A 61 -0.40 -17.78 -11.92
C ALA A 61 -1.39 -18.95 -12.02
N LYS A 62 -2.70 -18.67 -11.99
CA LYS A 62 -3.78 -19.65 -12.20
C LYS A 62 -4.16 -19.83 -13.67
N GLY A 63 -3.45 -19.19 -14.60
CA GLY A 63 -3.75 -19.22 -16.04
C GLY A 63 -4.96 -18.38 -16.44
N ALA A 64 -5.46 -17.53 -15.55
CA ALA A 64 -6.52 -16.57 -15.86
C ALA A 64 -5.91 -15.25 -16.31
N ILE A 65 -6.37 -14.74 -17.45
CA ILE A 65 -5.94 -13.43 -17.96
C ILE A 65 -6.87 -12.36 -17.37
N PRO A 66 -6.40 -11.50 -16.45
CA PRO A 66 -7.19 -10.39 -15.94
C PRO A 66 -7.39 -9.30 -17.01
N PRO A 67 -8.42 -8.44 -16.88
CA PRO A 67 -8.60 -7.31 -17.78
C PRO A 67 -7.46 -6.30 -17.63
N ARG A 68 -7.22 -5.50 -18.66
CA ARG A 68 -6.25 -4.41 -18.63
C ARG A 68 -6.52 -3.45 -17.47
N ILE A 69 -5.47 -3.08 -16.73
CA ILE A 69 -5.57 -2.07 -15.68
C ILE A 69 -5.71 -0.70 -16.34
N THR A 70 -6.87 -0.07 -16.17
CA THR A 70 -7.19 1.27 -16.70
C THR A 70 -7.07 2.38 -15.67
N ASP A 71 -6.92 2.03 -14.39
CA ASP A 71 -6.80 3.01 -13.32
C ASP A 71 -5.54 3.87 -13.49
N SER A 72 -5.68 5.12 -13.03
CA SER A 72 -4.60 6.09 -13.03
C SER A 72 -3.80 5.96 -11.74
N TYR A 73 -2.50 5.71 -11.89
CA TYR A 73 -1.52 5.70 -10.82
C TYR A 73 -0.44 6.73 -11.11
N ASN A 74 0.28 7.15 -10.08
CA ASN A 74 1.39 8.08 -10.19
C ASN A 74 2.71 7.39 -9.84
N GLY A 75 3.82 7.89 -10.38
CA GLY A 75 5.17 7.42 -10.05
C GLY A 75 5.36 5.91 -10.20
N ASP A 76 5.93 5.27 -9.18
CA ASP A 76 6.30 3.85 -9.19
C ASP A 76 5.10 2.92 -9.41
N PHE A 77 3.91 3.29 -8.93
CA PHE A 77 2.71 2.49 -9.15
C PHE A 77 2.23 2.54 -10.61
N ASN A 78 2.49 3.63 -11.32
CA ASN A 78 2.24 3.68 -12.76
C ASN A 78 3.22 2.78 -13.53
N THR A 79 4.48 2.73 -13.09
CA THR A 79 5.48 1.79 -13.62
C THR A 79 5.04 0.35 -13.39
N LEU A 80 4.54 0.01 -12.19
CA LEU A 80 4.01 -1.31 -11.88
C LEU A 80 2.84 -1.69 -12.80
N LYS A 81 1.86 -0.79 -12.99
CA LYS A 81 0.77 -0.97 -13.96
C LYS A 81 1.29 -1.24 -15.37
N ASN A 82 2.26 -0.44 -15.82
CA ASN A 82 2.81 -0.56 -17.17
C ASN A 82 3.61 -1.85 -17.38
N ASN A 83 4.10 -2.47 -16.31
CA ASN A 83 4.76 -3.78 -16.36
C ASN A 83 3.75 -4.94 -16.33
N LEU A 84 2.65 -4.79 -15.59
CA LEU A 84 1.61 -5.82 -15.48
C LEU A 84 0.76 -5.94 -16.76
N ASN A 85 0.40 -4.82 -17.39
CA ASN A 85 -0.44 -4.83 -18.60
C ASN A 85 0.16 -5.66 -19.77
N PRO A 86 1.45 -5.58 -20.09
CA PRO A 86 2.06 -6.45 -21.10
C PRO A 86 2.06 -7.93 -20.71
N ALA A 87 2.20 -8.25 -19.42
CA ALA A 87 2.22 -9.63 -18.94
C ALA A 87 0.88 -10.36 -19.10
N ILE A 88 -0.22 -9.63 -19.28
CA ILE A 88 -1.57 -10.18 -19.48
C ILE A 88 -1.99 -10.17 -20.96
N GLU A 89 -1.18 -9.59 -21.85
CA GLU A 89 -1.44 -9.49 -23.28
C GLU A 89 -0.64 -10.53 -24.10
N ALA A 90 0.27 -11.26 -23.46
CA ALA A 90 1.13 -12.29 -24.06
C ALA A 90 0.52 -13.70 -23.93
#